data_AF-A0A918JCI0-F1
#
_entry.id   AF-A0A918JCI0-F1
#
_cell.length_a   1.000
_cell.length_b   1.000
_cell.length_c   1.000
_cell.angle_alpha   90.00
_cell.angle_beta   90.00
_cell.angle_gamma   90.00
#
_symmetry.space_group_name_H-M   'P 1'
#
loop_
_entity.id
_entity.type
_entity.pdbx_description
1 polymer ?
#
loop_
_entity_poly.entity_id
_entity_poly.type
_entity_poly.pdbx_seq_one_letter_code
_entity_poly.pdbx_strand_id
1 'polypeptide(L)'
;MQLSPLQHFNEALIKLAVMLYQVDGTVTLTEQDYLSALVDELDWQSPICPEAFLNQSIYDARRALDLGEQLPYLRELQSALEYDADKALEVAMAITGVDGERSIEETEILSLLTHKLLARALVSQSRTQPPAGEPMVAG
;
A
#
# COMPACT_ATOMS: atom_id res chain seq x y z
N MET A 1 -2.82 12.55 -21.07
CA MET A 1 -1.91 12.98 -19.98
C MET A 1 -1.27 11.74 -19.41
N GLN A 2 0.05 11.72 -19.28
CA GLN A 2 0.76 10.64 -18.61
C GLN A 2 0.91 11.08 -17.14
N LEU A 3 0.46 10.25 -16.20
CA LEU A 3 0.58 10.55 -14.77
C LEU A 3 2.06 10.44 -14.36
N SER A 4 2.43 11.14 -13.29
CA SER A 4 3.78 11.03 -12.75
C SER A 4 3.98 9.66 -12.08
N PRO A 5 5.24 9.19 -11.94
CA PRO A 5 5.52 7.98 -11.16
C PRO A 5 4.98 8.06 -9.73
N LEU A 6 5.07 9.24 -9.10
CA LEU A 6 4.53 9.48 -7.76
C LEU A 6 3.00 9.35 -7.73
N GLN A 7 2.29 9.88 -8.74
CA GLN A 7 0.85 9.72 -8.82
C GLN A 7 0.43 8.27 -9.05
N HIS A 8 1.16 7.52 -9.88
CA HIS A 8 0.93 6.08 -10.05
C HIS A 8 1.14 5.32 -8.73
N PHE A 9 2.17 5.68 -7.96
CA PHE A 9 2.39 5.15 -6.62
C PHE A 9 1.24 5.50 -5.67
N ASN A 10 0.81 6.76 -5.60
CA ASN A 10 -0.30 7.21 -4.74
C ASN A 10 -1.60 6.47 -5.06
N GLU A 11 -1.91 6.30 -6.36
CA GLU A 11 -3.07 5.51 -6.80
C GLU A 11 -2.97 4.04 -6.38
N ALA A 12 -1.78 3.44 -6.51
CA ALA A 12 -1.55 2.06 -6.10
C ALA A 12 -1.60 1.91 -4.57
N LEU A 13 -1.16 2.91 -3.82
CA LEU A 13 -1.18 2.92 -2.35
C LEU A 13 -2.61 2.97 -1.81
N ILE A 14 -3.47 3.82 -2.40
CA ILE A 14 -4.91 3.84 -2.07
C ILE A 14 -5.54 2.48 -2.38
N LYS A 15 -5.28 1.92 -3.56
CA LYS A 15 -5.84 0.61 -3.96
C LYS A 15 -5.39 -0.53 -3.05
N LEU A 16 -4.13 -0.53 -2.62
CA LEU A 16 -3.60 -1.49 -1.66
C LEU A 16 -4.29 -1.34 -0.30
N ALA A 17 -4.36 -0.11 0.23
CA ALA A 17 -5.01 0.18 1.50
C ALA A 17 -6.49 -0.25 1.47
N VAL A 18 -7.20 0.06 0.40
CA VAL A 18 -8.60 -0.32 0.21
C VAL A 18 -8.78 -1.85 0.12
N MET A 19 -7.88 -2.57 -0.54
CA MET A 19 -7.93 -4.04 -0.60
C MET A 19 -7.82 -4.65 0.81
N LEU A 20 -6.86 -4.17 1.61
CA LEU A 20 -6.67 -4.61 3.00
C LEU A 20 -7.89 -4.25 3.85
N TYR A 21 -8.39 -3.02 3.71
CA TYR A 21 -9.59 -2.50 4.37
C TYR A 21 -10.91 -3.24 4.04
N GLN A 22 -10.94 -4.11 3.04
CA GLN A 22 -12.15 -4.82 2.63
C GLN A 22 -12.02 -6.35 2.75
N VAL A 23 -10.82 -6.89 2.96
CA VAL A 23 -10.54 -8.31 2.72
C VAL A 23 -11.24 -9.25 3.69
N ASP A 24 -11.41 -8.83 4.94
CA ASP A 24 -12.05 -9.61 6.01
C ASP A 24 -13.58 -9.39 6.06
N GLY A 25 -14.09 -8.46 5.24
CA GLY A 25 -15.50 -8.09 5.18
C GLY A 25 -16.00 -7.26 6.37
N THR A 26 -15.11 -6.84 7.28
CA THR A 26 -15.43 -5.98 8.42
C THR A 26 -14.68 -4.66 8.28
N VAL A 27 -15.31 -3.58 8.72
CA VAL A 27 -14.70 -2.25 8.67
C VAL A 27 -14.91 -1.61 10.02
N THR A 28 -13.81 -1.27 10.69
CA THR A 28 -13.83 -0.51 11.93
C THR A 28 -13.79 0.99 11.65
N LEU A 29 -14.25 1.77 12.62
CA LEU A 29 -14.15 3.23 12.56
C LEU A 29 -12.68 3.69 12.51
N THR A 30 -11.79 2.99 13.20
CA THR A 30 -10.36 3.33 13.26
C THR A 30 -9.67 3.12 11.91
N GLU A 31 -9.99 2.04 11.20
CA GLU A 31 -9.48 1.80 9.85
C GLU A 31 -10.06 2.80 8.84
N GLN A 32 -11.33 3.17 9.00
CA GLN A 32 -11.95 4.21 8.19
C GLN A 32 -11.24 5.55 8.39
N ASP A 33 -11.01 5.95 9.63
CA ASP A 33 -10.30 7.19 9.97
C ASP A 33 -8.86 7.17 9.42
N TYR A 34 -8.17 6.04 9.53
CA TYR A 34 -6.83 5.85 8.96
C TYR A 34 -6.84 6.00 7.44
N LEU A 35 -7.77 5.36 6.74
CA LEU A 35 -7.87 5.42 5.29
C LEU A 35 -8.19 6.84 4.80
N SER A 36 -9.06 7.56 5.50
CA SER A 36 -9.35 8.97 5.21
C SER A 36 -8.12 9.84 5.41
N ALA A 37 -7.41 9.72 6.54
CA ALA A 37 -6.19 10.47 6.79
C ALA A 37 -5.10 10.19 5.76
N LEU A 38 -4.91 8.91 5.39
CA LEU A 38 -3.98 8.52 4.33
C LEU A 38 -4.27 9.26 3.03
N VAL A 39 -5.54 9.31 2.59
CA VAL A 39 -5.92 9.96 1.33
C VAL A 39 -5.69 11.47 1.38
N ASP A 40 -5.99 12.11 2.51
CA ASP A 40 -5.82 13.56 2.72
C ASP A 40 -4.34 13.99 2.73
N GLU A 41 -3.43 13.10 3.13
CA GLU A 41 -1.99 13.37 3.25
C GLU A 41 -1.22 13.20 1.93
N LEU A 42 -1.79 12.57 0.91
CA LEU A 42 -1.09 12.31 -0.36
C LEU A 42 -0.90 13.58 -1.17
N ASP A 43 0.31 13.76 -1.73
CA ASP A 43 0.56 14.75 -2.78
C ASP A 43 -0.15 14.34 -4.07
N TRP A 44 -1.44 14.65 -4.14
CA TRP A 44 -2.31 14.22 -5.22
C TRP A 44 -2.17 15.09 -6.47
N GLN A 45 -1.79 14.48 -7.58
CA GLN A 45 -1.45 15.16 -8.83
C GLN A 45 -2.41 14.81 -9.98
N SER A 46 -3.44 14.01 -9.73
CA SER A 46 -4.46 13.66 -10.73
C SER A 46 -5.57 14.71 -10.80
N PRO A 47 -6.13 14.98 -11.99
CA PRO A 47 -7.29 15.86 -12.14
C PRO A 47 -8.60 15.25 -11.57
N ILE A 48 -8.62 13.94 -11.31
CA ILE A 48 -9.72 13.27 -10.61
C ILE A 48 -9.56 13.58 -9.12
N CYS A 49 -10.60 13.99 -8.39
CA CYS A 49 -10.43 14.24 -6.96
C CYS A 49 -10.13 12.93 -6.19
N PRO A 50 -9.31 12.98 -5.13
CA PRO A 50 -8.91 11.79 -4.37
C PRO A 50 -10.10 10.96 -3.86
N GLU A 51 -11.18 11.61 -3.43
CA GLU A 51 -12.37 10.95 -2.89
C GLU A 51 -13.14 10.19 -3.99
N ALA A 52 -13.21 10.74 -5.20
CA ALA A 52 -13.81 10.03 -6.33
C ALA A 52 -12.98 8.79 -6.71
N PHE A 53 -11.65 8.91 -6.65
CA PHE A 53 -10.76 7.78 -6.89
C PHE A 53 -10.86 6.72 -5.80
N LEU A 54 -10.95 7.13 -4.53
CA LEU A 54 -11.15 6.23 -3.38
C LEU A 54 -12.46 5.43 -3.53
N ASN A 55 -13.57 6.11 -3.83
CA ASN A 55 -14.87 5.46 -4.03
C ASN A 55 -14.82 4.42 -5.16
N GLN A 56 -14.15 4.74 -6.28
CA GLN A 56 -13.95 3.79 -7.35
C GLN A 56 -13.08 2.61 -6.91
N SER A 57 -12.02 2.87 -6.15
CA SER A 57 -11.12 1.83 -5.64
C SER A 57 -11.85 0.86 -4.70
N ILE A 58 -12.77 1.36 -3.86
CA ILE A 58 -13.62 0.53 -2.98
C ILE A 58 -14.49 -0.40 -3.82
N TYR A 59 -15.10 0.11 -4.89
CA TYR A 59 -15.90 -0.71 -5.79
C TYR A 59 -15.06 -1.79 -6.48
N ASP A 60 -13.89 -1.42 -7.01
CA ASP A 60 -13.02 -2.34 -7.73
C ASP A 60 -12.45 -3.43 -6.80
N ALA A 61 -12.07 -3.07 -5.58
CA ALA A 61 -11.57 -4.03 -4.58
C ALA A 61 -12.65 -5.02 -4.17
N ARG A 62 -13.88 -4.56 -3.90
CA ARG A 62 -15.03 -5.45 -3.62
C ARG A 62 -15.29 -6.43 -4.75
N ARG A 63 -15.28 -5.95 -5.99
CA ARG A 63 -15.45 -6.81 -7.16
C ARG A 63 -14.35 -7.87 -7.23
N ALA A 64 -13.10 -7.49 -7.00
CA ALA A 64 -11.98 -8.44 -6.98
C ALA A 64 -12.11 -9.46 -5.85
N LEU A 65 -12.57 -9.05 -4.67
CA LEU A 65 -12.84 -9.95 -3.54
C LEU A 65 -13.96 -10.95 -3.87
N ASP A 66 -15.09 -10.48 -4.40
CA ASP A 66 -16.24 -11.30 -4.78
C ASP A 66 -15.89 -12.35 -5.86
N LEU A 67 -14.92 -12.03 -6.74
CA LEU A 67 -14.46 -12.91 -7.82
C LEU A 67 -13.25 -13.78 -7.42
N GLY A 68 -12.66 -13.59 -6.22
CA GLY A 68 -11.43 -14.29 -5.83
C GLY A 68 -10.19 -13.86 -6.62
N GLU A 69 -10.16 -12.61 -7.11
CA GLU A 69 -9.13 -12.03 -7.96
C GLU A 69 -8.16 -11.12 -7.19
N GLN A 70 -8.01 -11.29 -5.88
CA GLN A 70 -7.14 -10.46 -5.04
C GLN A 70 -5.68 -10.50 -5.52
N LEU A 71 -5.18 -11.69 -5.86
CA LEU A 71 -3.78 -11.86 -6.28
C LEU A 71 -3.49 -11.18 -7.64
N PRO A 72 -4.30 -11.39 -8.71
CA PRO A 72 -4.19 -10.61 -9.94
C PRO A 72 -4.27 -9.10 -9.68
N TYR A 73 -5.23 -8.65 -8.88
CA TYR A 73 -5.40 -7.24 -8.52
C TYR A 73 -4.11 -6.66 -7.90
N LEU A 74 -3.55 -7.33 -6.90
CA LEU A 74 -2.31 -6.87 -6.23
C LEU A 74 -1.08 -6.94 -7.16
N ARG A 75 -1.05 -7.88 -8.10
CA ARG A 75 0.03 -7.97 -9.10
C ARG A 75 0.04 -6.78 -10.05
N GLU A 76 -1.12 -6.24 -10.40
CA GLU A 76 -1.22 -5.03 -11.23
C GLU A 76 -0.65 -3.80 -10.51
N LEU A 77 -0.74 -3.76 -9.18
CA LEU A 77 -0.20 -2.66 -8.36
C LEU A 77 1.32 -2.74 -8.18
N GLN A 78 1.91 -3.92 -8.35
CA GLN A 78 3.29 -4.22 -7.94
C GLN A 78 4.30 -3.19 -8.45
N SER A 79 4.32 -2.93 -9.77
CA SER A 79 5.32 -2.04 -10.37
C SER A 79 5.23 -0.59 -9.88
N ALA A 80 4.03 -0.13 -9.54
CA ALA A 80 3.81 1.19 -8.98
C ALA A 80 4.23 1.23 -7.51
N LEU A 81 3.88 0.22 -6.72
CA LEU A 81 4.25 0.12 -5.30
C LEU A 81 5.77 0.00 -5.08
N GLU A 82 6.50 -0.58 -6.04
CA GLU A 82 7.96 -0.65 -5.99
C GLU A 82 8.66 0.72 -6.02
N TYR A 83 7.95 1.81 -6.35
CA TYR A 83 8.45 3.18 -6.26
C TYR A 83 8.92 3.52 -4.84
N ASP A 84 8.14 3.13 -3.83
CA ASP A 84 8.48 3.26 -2.41
C ASP A 84 7.88 2.06 -1.65
N ALA A 85 8.64 0.97 -1.64
CA ALA A 85 8.19 -0.31 -1.10
C ALA A 85 8.11 -0.28 0.43
N ASP A 86 8.98 0.50 1.08
CA ASP A 86 8.96 0.70 2.53
C ASP A 86 7.68 1.42 2.94
N LYS A 87 7.30 2.50 2.25
CA LYS A 87 6.03 3.19 2.55
C LYS A 87 4.81 2.34 2.24
N ALA A 88 4.83 1.58 1.14
CA ALA A 88 3.74 0.65 0.82
C ALA A 88 3.53 -0.40 1.93
N LEU A 89 4.63 -0.95 2.46
CA LEU A 89 4.57 -1.90 3.58
C LEU A 89 4.14 -1.23 4.88
N GLU A 90 4.65 -0.03 5.19
CA GLU A 90 4.26 0.76 6.36
C GLU A 90 2.74 0.98 6.39
N VAL A 91 2.17 1.45 5.28
CA VAL A 91 0.72 1.67 5.16
C VAL A 91 -0.05 0.37 5.31
N ALA A 92 0.41 -0.70 4.67
CA ALA A 92 -0.24 -2.01 4.79
C ALA A 92 -0.24 -2.53 6.24
N MET A 93 0.88 -2.38 6.95
CA MET A 93 0.99 -2.79 8.35
C MET A 93 0.15 -1.91 9.29
N ALA A 94 0.08 -0.61 8.99
CA ALA A 94 -0.66 0.35 9.80
C ALA A 94 -2.16 0.14 9.66
N ILE A 95 -2.71 0.10 8.45
CA ILE A 95 -4.16 -0.02 8.25
C ILE A 95 -4.70 -1.32 8.86
N THR A 96 -4.01 -2.43 8.66
CA THR A 96 -4.43 -3.75 9.15
C THR A 96 -4.29 -3.93 10.66
N GLY A 97 -3.62 -3.02 11.37
CA GLY A 97 -3.34 -3.19 12.80
C GLY A 97 -3.68 -1.98 13.64
N VAL A 98 -4.38 -1.00 13.06
CA VAL A 98 -4.66 0.29 13.71
C VAL A 98 -5.61 0.14 14.90
N ASP A 99 -6.49 -0.85 14.85
CA ASP A 99 -7.42 -1.20 15.92
C ASP A 99 -6.83 -2.19 16.95
N GLY A 100 -5.62 -2.69 16.70
CA GLY A 100 -4.89 -3.63 17.56
C GLY A 100 -5.14 -5.11 17.24
N GLU A 101 -5.98 -5.42 16.25
CA GLU A 101 -6.23 -6.77 15.77
C GLU A 101 -5.70 -6.92 14.33
N ARG A 102 -5.58 -8.17 13.86
CA ARG A 102 -5.27 -8.52 12.46
C ARG A 102 -5.98 -9.82 12.14
N SER A 103 -6.81 -9.81 11.11
CA SER A 103 -7.47 -11.01 10.59
C SER A 103 -6.47 -11.95 9.90
N ILE A 104 -6.92 -13.17 9.61
CA ILE A 104 -6.12 -14.15 8.86
C ILE A 104 -5.93 -13.64 7.42
N GLU A 105 -7.00 -13.12 6.83
CA GLU A 105 -7.10 -12.63 5.47
C GLU A 105 -6.12 -11.46 5.23
N GLU A 106 -6.07 -10.49 6.14
CA GLU A 106 -5.10 -9.39 6.09
C GLU A 106 -3.66 -9.89 6.24
N THR A 107 -3.44 -10.83 7.16
CA THR A 107 -2.12 -11.42 7.38
C THR A 107 -1.63 -12.18 6.13
N GLU A 108 -2.53 -12.85 5.41
CA GLU A 108 -2.22 -13.50 4.15
C GLU A 108 -1.84 -12.50 3.06
N ILE A 109 -2.56 -11.37 2.93
CA ILE A 109 -2.18 -10.32 1.99
C ILE A 109 -0.85 -9.65 2.37
N LEU A 110 -0.60 -9.38 3.66
CA LEU A 110 0.68 -8.85 4.13
C LEU A 110 1.85 -9.79 3.84
N SER A 111 1.65 -11.09 4.05
CA SER A 111 2.63 -12.12 3.72
C SER A 111 2.91 -12.17 2.21
N LEU A 112 1.85 -12.09 1.39
CA LEU A 112 1.98 -12.01 -0.05
C LEU A 112 2.77 -10.76 -0.49
N LEU A 113 2.48 -9.61 0.11
CA LEU A 113 3.14 -8.35 -0.18
C LEU A 113 4.64 -8.42 0.12
N THR A 114 5.00 -8.84 1.33
CA THR A 114 6.40 -8.89 1.81
C THR A 114 7.24 -9.98 1.15
N HIS A 115 6.67 -11.15 0.87
CA HIS A 115 7.44 -12.30 0.39
C HIS A 115 7.39 -12.52 -1.13
N LYS A 116 6.40 -11.94 -1.85
CA LYS A 116 6.27 -12.16 -3.30
C LYS A 116 6.22 -10.90 -4.14
N LEU A 117 5.54 -9.85 -3.68
CA LEU A 117 5.34 -8.64 -4.49
C LEU A 117 6.47 -7.64 -4.30
N LEU A 118 6.77 -7.26 -3.06
CA LEU A 118 7.75 -6.22 -2.74
C LEU A 118 9.10 -6.78 -2.28
N ALA A 119 9.24 -8.11 -2.13
CA ALA A 119 10.43 -8.75 -1.57
C ALA A 119 11.75 -8.24 -2.16
N ARG A 120 11.81 -8.11 -3.49
CA ARG A 120 13.02 -7.63 -4.17
C ARG A 120 13.27 -6.15 -3.91
N ALA A 121 12.24 -5.31 -3.98
CA ALA A 121 12.36 -3.87 -3.76
C ALA A 121 12.82 -3.58 -2.32
N LEU A 122 12.20 -4.20 -1.32
CA LEU A 122 12.55 -4.09 0.10
C LEU A 122 14.02 -4.49 0.37
N VAL A 123 14.49 -5.59 -0.23
CA VAL A 123 15.89 -6.04 -0.09
C VAL A 123 16.87 -5.11 -0.83
N SER A 124 16.46 -4.49 -1.92
CA SER A 124 17.32 -3.58 -2.67
C SER A 124 17.44 -2.20 -2.01
N GLN A 125 16.35 -1.68 -1.43
CA GLN A 125 16.32 -0.37 -0.78
C GLN A 125 17.12 -0.37 0.54
N SER A 126 17.06 -1.48 1.28
CA SER A 126 17.88 -1.70 2.49
C SER A 126 19.40 -1.78 2.23
N ARG A 127 19.86 -2.02 1.00
CA ARG A 127 21.30 -2.01 0.64
C ARG A 127 21.85 -0.62 0.33
N THR A 128 20.98 0.36 0.09
CA THR A 128 21.37 1.73 -0.25
C THR A 128 21.62 2.61 0.99
N GLN A 129 21.30 2.12 2.18
CA GLN A 129 21.60 2.82 3.43
C GLN A 129 22.98 2.37 3.94
N PRO A 130 24.01 3.25 3.97
CA PRO A 130 25.30 2.87 4.54
C PRO A 130 25.12 2.53 6.01
N PRO A 131 25.87 1.54 6.55
CA PRO A 131 25.79 1.19 7.95
C PRO A 131 26.12 2.43 8.80
N ALA A 132 25.19 2.80 9.69
CA ALA A 132 25.41 3.82 10.69
C ALA A 132 26.52 3.33 11.64
N GLY A 133 27.77 3.65 11.35
CA GLY A 133 28.87 3.27 12.24
C GLY A 133 30.30 3.22 11.69
N GLU A 134 30.60 3.68 10.48
CA GLU A 134 32.01 3.78 10.07
C GLU A 134 32.54 5.19 10.30
N PRO A 135 33.53 5.40 11.20
CA PRO A 135 34.17 6.70 11.32
C PRO A 135 34.95 6.96 10.04
N MET A 136 34.64 8.08 9.38
CA MET A 136 35.37 8.63 8.26
C MET A 136 36.82 8.91 8.71
N VAL A 137 37.73 8.01 8.39
CA VAL A 137 39.17 8.22 8.60
C VAL A 137 39.62 9.23 7.53
N ALA A 138 39.79 10.49 7.95
CA ALA A 138 40.39 11.51 7.12
C ALA A 138 41.88 11.19 6.95
N GLY A 139 42.29 10.92 5.70
CA GLY A 139 43.67 10.91 5.24
C GLY A 139 43.96 12.14 4.40
#